data_AF-A0A9D5J1K1-F1
#
_entry.id   AF-A0A9D5J1K1-F1
#
_cell.length_a   1.000
_cell.length_b   1.000
_cell.length_c   1.000
_cell.angle_alpha   90.00
_cell.angle_beta   90.00
_cell.angle_gamma   90.00
#
_symmetry.space_group_name_H-M   'P 1'
#
loop_
_entity.id
_entity.type
_entity.pdbx_description
1 polymer ?
#
loop_
_entity_poly.entity_id
_entity_poly.type
_entity_poly.pdbx_seq_one_letter_code
_entity_poly.pdbx_strand_id
1 'polypeptide(L)'
;MKNSVKPVRKCHACPMNLGERCWLYVFPRGQWRPGRECRAVENTEIMREFEEWQKRPVVKTRQEIRRDFFRTRPSKDLHKHKPRRSGRW
;
A
#
# COMPACT_ATOMS: atom_id res chain seq x y z
N MET A 1 -16.81 -16.79 -16.04
CA MET A 1 -15.42 -16.40 -15.72
C MET A 1 -15.39 -15.89 -14.28
N LYS A 2 -14.42 -16.31 -13.44
CA LYS A 2 -14.42 -15.98 -12.00
C LYS A 2 -14.06 -14.50 -11.78
N ASN A 3 -14.98 -13.74 -11.18
CA ASN A 3 -14.85 -12.32 -10.81
C ASN A 3 -13.86 -12.13 -9.64
N SER A 4 -12.59 -12.44 -9.86
CA SER A 4 -11.54 -12.27 -8.88
C SER A 4 -11.04 -10.82 -8.90
N VAL A 5 -11.10 -10.17 -7.74
CA VAL A 5 -10.51 -8.83 -7.51
C VAL A 5 -8.98 -8.89 -7.51
N LYS A 6 -8.41 -10.05 -7.13
CA LYS A 6 -6.95 -10.24 -7.07
C LYS A 6 -6.30 -10.15 -8.46
N PRO A 7 -5.28 -9.30 -8.66
CA PRO A 7 -4.47 -9.25 -9.87
C PRO A 7 -3.87 -10.61 -10.21
N VAL A 8 -3.71 -10.89 -11.50
CA VAL A 8 -3.04 -12.11 -11.96
C VAL A 8 -1.52 -11.92 -11.94
N ARG A 9 -0.76 -13.02 -11.99
CA ARG A 9 0.72 -12.98 -12.00
C ARG A 9 1.28 -12.03 -13.07
N LYS A 10 0.62 -11.92 -14.22
CA LYS A 10 1.06 -11.03 -15.31
C LYS A 10 0.87 -9.54 -15.00
N CYS A 11 0.03 -9.18 -14.03
CA CYS A 11 -0.08 -7.81 -13.52
C CYS A 11 1.15 -7.39 -12.71
N HIS A 12 2.06 -8.30 -12.29
CA HIS A 12 3.20 -7.91 -11.45
C HIS A 12 4.13 -6.88 -12.09
N ALA A 13 4.21 -6.84 -13.42
CA ALA A 13 4.99 -5.84 -14.15
C ALA A 13 4.18 -4.57 -14.52
N CYS A 14 2.87 -4.54 -14.22
CA CYS A 14 2.00 -3.41 -14.60
C CYS A 14 2.12 -2.28 -13.56
N PRO A 15 2.37 -1.03 -13.98
CA PRO A 15 2.42 0.11 -13.06
C PRO A 15 1.12 0.33 -12.26
N MET A 16 -0.02 -0.02 -12.85
CA MET A 16 -1.35 0.11 -12.23
C MET A 16 -1.70 -1.03 -11.25
N ASN A 17 -0.75 -1.93 -10.97
CA ASN A 17 -0.94 -2.99 -10.00
C ASN A 17 -0.64 -2.49 -8.59
N LEU A 18 -1.67 -2.41 -7.76
CA LEU A 18 -1.58 -1.98 -6.35
C LEU A 18 -1.37 -3.19 -5.40
N GLY A 19 -0.91 -4.32 -5.92
CA GLY A 19 -0.66 -5.57 -5.19
C GLY A 19 -1.92 -6.42 -5.02
N GLU A 20 -2.89 -5.92 -4.26
CA GLU A 20 -4.15 -6.64 -3.97
C GLU A 20 -5.26 -6.35 -4.97
N ARG A 21 -5.16 -5.24 -5.70
CA ARG A 21 -6.15 -4.75 -6.67
C ARG A 21 -5.49 -4.03 -7.83
N CYS A 22 -6.21 -3.89 -8.93
CA CYS A 22 -5.83 -3.00 -10.03
C CYS A 22 -6.43 -1.61 -9.78
N TRP A 23 -5.72 -0.56 -10.17
CA TRP A 23 -6.24 0.80 -10.09
C TRP A 23 -7.47 1.02 -10.99
N LEU A 24 -7.44 0.50 -12.22
CA LEU A 24 -8.50 0.73 -13.21
C LEU A 24 -9.66 -0.28 -13.11
N TYR A 25 -9.36 -1.56 -12.92
CA TYR A 25 -10.35 -2.62 -13.02
C TYR A 25 -10.66 -3.27 -11.68
N VAL A 26 -11.95 -3.34 -11.33
CA VAL A 26 -12.44 -4.08 -10.16
C VAL A 26 -12.14 -5.58 -10.27
N PHE A 27 -12.20 -6.13 -11.49
CA PHE A 27 -11.94 -7.55 -11.77
C PHE A 27 -10.81 -7.70 -12.80
N PRO A 28 -9.54 -7.50 -12.40
CA PRO A 28 -8.42 -7.47 -13.33
C PRO A 28 -8.23 -8.81 -14.07
N ARG A 29 -8.56 -9.94 -13.43
CA ARG A 29 -8.46 -11.27 -14.05
C ARG A 29 -9.37 -11.41 -15.28
N GLY A 30 -10.51 -10.71 -15.32
CA GLY A 30 -11.46 -10.76 -16.44
C GLY A 30 -11.01 -9.98 -17.68
N GLN A 31 -10.00 -9.12 -17.56
CA GLN A 31 -9.57 -8.23 -18.65
C GLN A 31 -8.51 -8.85 -19.56
N TRP A 32 -7.95 -10.00 -19.18
CA TRP A 32 -6.96 -10.70 -19.97
C TRP A 32 -7.69 -11.50 -21.06
N ARG A 33 -7.55 -11.09 -22.32
CA ARG A 33 -8.07 -11.84 -23.48
C ARG A 33 -7.36 -13.20 -23.62
N PRO A 34 -7.96 -14.20 -24.32
CA PRO A 34 -7.22 -15.34 -24.82
C PRO A 34 -6.13 -14.80 -25.76
N GLY A 35 -4.87 -14.80 -25.31
CA GLY A 35 -3.80 -14.02 -25.96
C GLY A 35 -2.89 -13.25 -24.99
N ARG A 36 -3.28 -13.11 -23.72
CA ARG A 36 -2.44 -12.62 -22.61
C ARG A 36 -2.25 -11.10 -22.51
N GLU A 37 -3.06 -10.26 -23.15
CA GLU A 37 -2.85 -8.80 -23.06
C GLU A 37 -3.96 -8.10 -22.29
N CYS A 38 -3.56 -7.08 -21.53
CA CYS A 38 -4.44 -6.18 -20.79
C CYS A 38 -4.55 -4.87 -21.57
N ARG A 39 -5.77 -4.47 -21.94
CA ARG A 39 -6.02 -3.28 -22.77
C ARG A 39 -5.52 -1.95 -22.17
N ALA A 40 -5.30 -1.92 -20.85
CA ALA A 40 -4.87 -0.70 -20.16
C ALA A 40 -3.37 -0.46 -20.21
N VAL A 41 -2.56 -1.49 -20.47
CA VAL A 41 -1.08 -1.38 -20.44
C VAL A 41 -0.57 -0.55 -21.63
N GLU A 42 -1.24 -0.63 -22.77
CA GLU A 42 -0.84 0.07 -23.99
C GLU A 42 -1.58 1.40 -24.20
N ASN A 43 -2.52 1.74 -23.31
CA ASN A 43 -3.28 2.97 -23.42
C ASN A 43 -2.57 4.10 -22.66
N THR A 44 -1.97 5.01 -23.42
CA THR A 44 -1.20 6.16 -22.91
C THR A 44 -2.05 7.15 -22.13
N GLU A 45 -3.34 7.31 -22.46
CA GLU A 45 -4.25 8.22 -21.74
C GLU A 45 -4.51 7.71 -20.33
N ILE A 46 -4.80 6.42 -20.19
CA ILE A 46 -5.03 5.77 -18.90
C ILE A 46 -3.77 5.82 -18.04
N MET A 47 -2.60 5.62 -18.65
CA MET A 47 -1.31 5.76 -17.96
C MET A 47 -1.11 7.18 -17.42
N ARG A 48 -1.46 8.21 -18.19
CA ARG A 48 -1.39 9.62 -17.73
C ARG A 48 -2.33 9.89 -16.57
N GLU A 49 -3.57 9.42 -16.62
CA GLU A 49 -4.52 9.56 -15.51
C GLU A 49 -4.02 8.87 -14.22
N PHE A 50 -3.38 7.71 -14.37
CA PHE A 50 -2.79 7.01 -13.25
C PHE A 50 -1.64 7.79 -12.62
N GLU A 51 -0.75 8.37 -13.43
CA GLU A 51 0.35 9.23 -12.94
C GLU A 51 -0.19 10.47 -12.21
N GLU A 52 -1.24 11.10 -12.72
CA GLU A 52 -1.91 12.22 -12.04
C GLU A 52 -2.53 11.78 -10.72
N TRP A 53 -3.17 10.61 -10.68
CA TRP A 53 -3.71 10.03 -9.45
C TRP A 53 -2.61 9.77 -8.42
N GLN A 54 -1.44 9.28 -8.82
CA GLN A 54 -0.30 9.05 -7.92
C GLN A 54 0.24 10.35 -7.30
N LYS A 55 0.15 11.47 -8.02
CA LYS A 55 0.56 12.79 -7.52
C LYS A 55 -0.42 13.38 -6.51
N ARG A 56 -1.64 12.86 -6.42
CA ARG A 56 -2.64 13.36 -5.45
C ARG A 56 -2.20 13.03 -4.02
N PRO A 57 -2.33 13.96 -3.08
CA PRO A 57 -2.05 13.67 -1.68
C PRO A 57 -2.98 12.55 -1.21
N VAL A 58 -2.40 11.40 -0.86
CA VAL A 58 -3.14 10.33 -0.21
C VAL A 58 -3.50 10.84 1.18
N VAL A 59 -4.76 11.24 1.37
CA VAL A 59 -5.29 11.61 2.68
C VAL A 59 -5.25 10.35 3.54
N LYS A 60 -4.22 10.26 4.38
CA LYS A 60 -4.10 9.17 5.35
C LYS A 60 -5.33 9.20 6.26
N THR A 61 -5.91 8.03 6.49
CA THR A 61 -6.94 7.88 7.49
C THR A 61 -6.37 8.18 8.88
N ARG A 62 -7.24 8.59 9.82
CA ARG A 62 -6.83 8.83 11.22
C ARG A 62 -6.13 7.61 11.86
N GLN A 63 -6.50 6.40 11.43
CA GLN A 63 -5.89 5.15 11.89
C GLN A 63 -4.45 4.98 11.36
N GLU A 64 -4.20 5.30 10.10
CA GLU A 64 -2.86 5.24 9.50
C GLU A 64 -1.92 6.26 10.11
N ILE A 65 -2.40 7.49 10.35
CA ILE A 65 -1.64 8.53 11.06
C ILE A 65 -1.21 8.03 12.45
N ARG A 66 -2.14 7.41 13.20
CA ARG A 66 -1.83 6.82 14.51
C ARG A 66 -0.78 5.72 14.40
N ARG A 67 -0.92 4.80 13.44
CA ARG A 67 0.02 3.69 13.24
C ARG A 67 1.44 4.19 12.93
N ASP A 68 1.58 5.18 12.07
CA ASP A 68 2.88 5.77 11.73
C ASP A 68 3.51 6.44 12.96
N PHE A 69 2.75 7.23 13.71
CA PHE A 69 3.22 7.88 14.93
C PHE A 69 3.79 6.88 15.96
N PHE A 70 3.13 5.74 16.15
CA PHE A 70 3.61 4.70 17.07
C PHE A 70 4.87 3.99 16.56
N ARG A 71 5.04 3.84 15.24
CA ARG A 71 6.23 3.23 14.64
C ARG A 71 7.44 4.15 14.66
N THR A 72 7.23 5.47 14.54
CA THR A 72 8.32 6.46 14.51
C THR A 72 8.72 6.96 15.88
N ARG A 73 7.97 6.64 16.94
CA ARG A 73 8.36 7.02 18.29
C ARG A 73 9.62 6.22 18.66
N PRO A 74 10.78 6.88 18.90
CA PRO A 74 11.90 6.18 19.51
C PRO A 74 11.37 5.62 20.81
N SER A 75 11.50 4.31 21.01
CA SER A 75 11.35 3.68 22.31
C SER A 75 12.27 4.47 23.24
N LYS A 76 11.73 5.42 24.01
CA LYS A 76 12.50 6.09 25.05
C LYS A 76 12.95 4.95 25.94
N ASP A 77 14.25 4.67 25.90
CA ASP A 77 14.94 3.85 26.86
C ASP A 77 14.35 4.15 28.22
N LEU A 78 13.57 3.20 28.73
CA LEU A 78 13.30 3.09 30.15
C LEU A 78 14.66 2.79 30.78
N HIS A 79 15.47 3.83 30.94
CA HIS A 79 16.59 3.85 31.84
C HIS A 79 16.02 3.43 33.20
N LYS A 80 16.28 2.17 33.54
CA LYS A 80 15.98 1.56 34.83
C LYS A 80 16.85 2.25 35.88
N HIS A 81 16.55 3.49 36.24
CA HIS A 81 17.05 4.07 37.48
C HIS A 81 16.23 3.45 38.61
N LYS A 82 16.66 2.28 39.09
CA LYS A 82 16.32 1.83 40.44
C LYS A 82 17.01 2.78 41.41
N PRO A 83 16.32 3.57 42.23
CA PRO A 83 16.96 4.21 43.36
C PRO A 83 17.38 3.12 44.35
N ARG A 84 18.69 2.97 44.59
CA ARG A 84 19.17 2.22 45.76
C ARG A 84 18.69 2.99 46.99
N ARG A 85 17.77 2.38 47.75
CA ARG A 85 17.38 2.85 49.09
C ARG A 85 18.63 2.85 49.98
N SER A 86 19.22 4.02 50.19
CA SER A 86 20.08 4.27 51.34
C SER A 86 19.16 4.63 52.52
N GLY A 87 18.93 3.67 53.41
CA GLY A 87 18.37 3.90 54.75
C GLY A 87 19.05 2.92 55.70
N ARG A 88 19.93 3.45 56.56
CA ARG A 88 19.71 3.66 58.01
C ARG A 88 20.13 2.39 58.78
N TRP A 89 21.04 2.40 59.74
CA TRP A 89 21.28 3.30 60.87
C TRP A 89 22.76 3.42 61.20
#